data_AF-A0A842M0A0-F1
#
_entry.id   AF-A0A842M0A0-F1
#
_cell.length_a   1.000
_cell.length_b   1.000
_cell.length_c   1.000
_cell.angle_alpha   90.00
_cell.angle_beta   90.00
_cell.angle_gamma   90.00
#
_symmetry.space_group_name_H-M   'P 1'
#
loop_
_entity.id
_entity.type
_entity.pdbx_description
1 polymer ?
#
loop_
_entity_poly.entity_id
_entity_poly.type
_entity_poly.pdbx_seq_one_letter_code
_entity_poly.pdbx_strand_id
1 'polypeptide(L)'
;MTVVKDASKKVPKIEVLDLKGRRNCEATCPHFRCGQRALQIRSRYPQQYGGQRGNPWDRRMQSDATPYCNWVGDLCVAAKCNYAFCERRALLPDGSCGLEEREYQRQPRSIEEEARREEMALKTAQMKLLKKTGKFFVE
;
A
#
# COMPACT_ATOMS: atom_id res chain seq x y z
N MET A 1 15.38 -37.83 -32.28
CA MET A 1 14.92 -38.05 -30.89
C MET A 1 15.02 -36.73 -30.15
N THR A 2 13.87 -36.22 -29.74
CA THR A 2 13.66 -34.96 -29.02
C THR A 2 14.14 -35.06 -27.58
N VAL A 3 14.88 -34.05 -27.09
CA VAL A 3 14.91 -33.73 -25.66
C VAL A 3 14.88 -32.21 -25.52
N VAL A 4 13.66 -31.68 -25.42
CA VAL A 4 13.37 -30.39 -24.80
C VAL A 4 13.86 -30.48 -23.34
N LYS A 5 14.71 -29.54 -22.92
CA LYS A 5 15.06 -29.37 -21.50
C LYS A 5 14.51 -28.05 -21.02
N ASP A 6 13.62 -28.17 -20.05
CA ASP A 6 12.73 -27.16 -19.52
C ASP A 6 13.47 -25.92 -19.02
N ALA A 7 13.14 -24.79 -19.64
CA ALA A 7 13.41 -23.47 -19.12
C ALA A 7 12.55 -23.27 -17.86
N SER A 8 13.09 -23.63 -16.70
CA SER A 8 12.55 -23.24 -15.39
C SER A 8 12.61 -21.73 -15.24
N LYS A 9 11.62 -21.03 -15.78
CA LYS A 9 11.36 -19.62 -15.52
C LYS A 9 11.01 -19.47 -14.04
N LYS A 10 11.91 -18.86 -13.27
CA LYS A 10 11.62 -18.28 -11.96
C LYS A 10 10.45 -17.31 -12.13
N VAL A 11 9.30 -17.65 -11.57
CA VAL A 11 8.14 -16.76 -11.50
C VAL A 11 8.52 -15.56 -10.62
N PRO A 12 8.41 -14.31 -11.10
CA PRO A 12 8.59 -13.15 -10.25
C PRO A 12 7.50 -13.16 -9.18
N LYS A 13 7.91 -12.91 -7.94
CA LYS A 13 7.04 -12.80 -6.76
C LYS A 13 6.17 -11.55 -6.93
N ILE A 14 5.09 -11.67 -7.68
CA ILE A 14 4.08 -10.63 -7.85
C ILE A 14 3.42 -10.49 -6.49
N GLU A 15 3.58 -9.31 -5.88
CA GLU A 15 2.84 -8.89 -4.70
C GLU A 15 1.35 -9.13 -4.94
N VAL A 16 0.72 -9.89 -4.04
CA VAL A 16 -0.72 -10.17 -4.05
C VAL A 16 -1.46 -8.87 -3.77
N LEU A 17 -1.61 -8.04 -4.80
CA LEU A 17 -2.66 -7.04 -4.87
C LEU A 17 -3.95 -7.81 -5.11
N ASP A 18 -4.74 -8.01 -4.05
CA ASP A 18 -6.13 -8.41 -4.24
C ASP A 18 -6.80 -7.41 -5.18
N LEU A 19 -7.59 -7.91 -6.14
CA LEU A 19 -8.25 -7.19 -7.25
C LEU A 19 -9.16 -6.01 -6.85
N LYS A 20 -9.14 -5.59 -5.57
CA LYS A 20 -9.89 -4.48 -4.95
C LYS A 20 -8.99 -3.40 -4.34
N GLY A 21 -7.68 -3.41 -4.57
CA GLY A 21 -6.79 -2.35 -4.08
C GLY A 21 -6.60 -2.35 -2.55
N ARG A 22 -6.82 -3.49 -1.89
CA ARG A 22 -6.62 -3.64 -0.44
C ARG A 22 -5.29 -4.36 -0.22
N ARG A 23 -4.30 -3.72 0.42
CA ARG A 23 -3.11 -4.46 0.91
C ARG A 23 -3.33 -4.92 2.34
N ASN A 24 -2.75 -6.09 2.63
CA ASN A 24 -2.74 -6.64 3.98
C ASN A 24 -1.75 -5.87 4.84
N CYS A 25 -2.01 -5.80 6.14
CA CYS A 25 -1.07 -5.19 7.06
C CYS A 25 0.20 -6.05 7.22
N GLU A 26 1.35 -5.46 6.88
CA GLU A 26 2.66 -6.06 7.07
C GLU A 26 3.25 -5.76 8.46
N ALA A 27 4.08 -6.66 8.98
CA ALA A 27 4.76 -6.48 10.27
C ALA A 27 5.81 -5.34 10.26
N THR A 28 6.25 -4.91 9.08
CA THR A 28 7.17 -3.80 8.85
C THR A 28 6.47 -2.44 8.84
N CYS A 29 5.13 -2.41 8.81
CA CYS A 29 4.37 -1.17 8.76
C CYS A 29 4.63 -0.30 10.01
N PRO A 30 4.84 1.03 9.87
CA PRO A 30 5.12 1.92 11.00
C PRO A 30 4.05 1.95 12.09
N HIS A 31 2.79 1.61 11.76
CA HIS A 31 1.66 1.62 12.69
C HIS A 31 1.27 0.23 13.20
N PHE A 32 1.91 -0.83 12.70
CA PHE A 32 1.64 -2.19 13.11
C PHE A 32 2.29 -2.46 14.46
N ARG A 33 1.51 -3.00 15.40
CA ARG A 33 1.94 -3.31 16.77
C ARG A 33 1.42 -4.68 17.18
N CYS A 34 2.11 -5.30 18.12
CA CYS A 34 1.64 -6.50 18.80
C CYS A 34 1.44 -6.21 20.29
N GLY A 35 0.50 -6.93 20.90
CA GLY A 35 0.32 -6.95 22.36
C GLY A 35 1.63 -7.21 23.10
N GLN A 36 1.77 -6.63 24.29
CA GLN A 36 2.97 -6.75 25.14
C GLN A 36 4.29 -6.36 24.45
N ARG A 37 4.23 -5.52 23.40
CA ARG A 37 5.39 -5.15 22.57
C ARG A 37 6.15 -6.37 22.03
N ALA A 38 5.43 -7.47 21.76
CA ALA A 38 6.02 -8.74 21.35
C ALA A 38 6.73 -8.66 19.99
N LEU A 39 6.32 -7.75 19.11
CA LEU A 39 6.98 -7.53 17.82
C LEU A 39 8.33 -6.82 18.02
N GLN A 40 9.39 -7.43 17.52
CA GLN A 40 10.72 -6.83 17.38
C GLN A 40 11.19 -6.94 15.94
N ILE A 41 11.83 -5.89 15.46
CA ILE A 41 12.50 -5.89 14.16
C ILE A 41 13.97 -6.19 14.42
N ARG A 42 14.42 -7.39 14.07
CA ARG A 42 15.82 -7.80 14.23
C ARG A 42 16.56 -7.55 12.93
N SER A 43 17.66 -6.80 12.98
CA SER A 43 18.54 -6.66 11.81
C SER A 43 19.30 -7.97 11.59
N ARG A 44 19.34 -8.46 10.35
CA ARG A 44 20.15 -9.63 9.95
C ARG A 44 21.65 -9.37 10.12
N TYR A 45 22.10 -8.13 9.95
CA TYR A 45 23.47 -7.74 10.23
C TYR A 45 23.54 -7.15 11.64
N PRO A 46 24.11 -7.89 12.62
CA PRO A 46 24.57 -7.26 13.83
C PRO A 46 25.61 -6.21 13.42
N GLN A 47 25.51 -5.04 14.04
CA GLN A 47 26.39 -3.89 13.86
C GLN A 47 27.84 -4.24 14.22
N GLN A 48 28.51 -5.02 13.37
CA GLN A 48 29.82 -5.61 13.60
C GLN A 48 30.81 -5.12 12.56
N TYR A 49 30.88 -3.82 12.32
CA TYR A 49 32.07 -3.13 11.78
C TYR A 49 31.77 -1.64 11.91
N GLY A 50 32.68 -0.88 12.53
CA GLY A 50 32.50 0.50 13.02
C GLY A 50 32.12 1.58 11.99
N GLY A 51 31.01 1.40 11.28
CA GLY A 51 30.35 2.41 10.46
C GLY A 51 29.40 3.24 11.31
N GLN A 52 29.33 4.54 11.01
CA GLN A 52 28.48 5.51 11.71
C GLN A 52 27.07 4.98 11.95
N ARG A 53 26.47 5.36 13.09
CA ARG A 53 25.06 5.09 13.40
C ARG A 53 24.19 5.74 12.33
N GLY A 54 23.95 5.03 11.23
CA GLY A 54 22.87 5.36 10.30
C GLY A 54 21.58 5.45 11.10
N ASN A 55 20.72 6.41 10.77
CA ASN A 55 19.39 6.47 11.35
C ASN A 55 18.69 5.11 11.11
N PRO A 56 18.25 4.39 12.15
CA PRO A 56 17.56 3.10 11.99
C PRO A 56 16.25 3.17 11.17
N TRP A 57 15.84 4.39 10.79
CA TRP A 57 14.66 4.71 9.99
C TRP A 57 14.98 4.98 8.51
N ASP A 58 16.24 4.87 8.04
CA ASP A 58 16.53 4.91 6.59
C ASP A 58 15.91 3.67 5.92
N ARG A 59 14.98 3.90 4.99
CA ARG A 59 14.32 2.84 4.20
C ARG A 59 15.31 1.92 3.49
N ARG A 60 16.52 2.40 3.15
CA ARG A 60 17.54 1.60 2.44
C ARG A 60 18.13 0.47 3.29
N MET A 61 18.07 0.57 4.62
CA MET A 61 18.57 -0.47 5.55
C MET A 61 17.47 -1.46 6.00
N GLN A 62 16.21 -1.22 5.61
CA GLN A 62 15.06 -1.96 6.14
C GLN A 62 14.79 -3.29 5.41
N SER A 63 15.45 -3.54 4.28
CA SER A 63 15.25 -4.77 3.49
C SER A 63 15.74 -6.05 4.18
N ASP A 64 16.71 -5.95 5.10
CA ASP A 64 17.26 -7.10 5.83
C ASP A 64 16.68 -7.27 7.25
N ALA A 65 15.70 -6.43 7.59
CA ALA A 65 15.10 -6.40 8.90
C ALA A 65 14.03 -7.49 9.00
N THR A 66 14.29 -8.52 9.82
CA THR A 66 13.40 -9.67 9.96
C THR A 66 12.45 -9.45 11.15
N PRO A 67 11.12 -9.40 10.93
CA PRO A 67 10.16 -9.22 12.00
C PRO A 67 10.03 -10.51 12.83
N TYR A 68 10.17 -10.39 14.14
CA TYR A 68 10.26 -11.49 15.09
C TYR A 68 9.34 -11.26 16.29
N CYS A 69 8.77 -12.34 16.83
CA CYS A 69 7.93 -12.33 18.01
C CYS A 69 8.75 -12.77 19.23
N ASN A 70 9.05 -11.83 20.13
CA ASN A 70 9.77 -12.12 21.38
C ASN A 70 8.97 -12.97 22.38
N TRP A 71 7.64 -12.99 22.26
CA TRP A 71 6.81 -13.78 23.17
C TRP A 71 6.85 -15.28 22.83
N VAL A 72 6.66 -15.62 21.54
CA VAL A 72 6.70 -17.01 21.06
C VAL A 72 8.14 -17.47 20.82
N GLY A 73 9.02 -16.57 20.38
CA GLY A 73 10.38 -16.91 19.94
C GLY A 73 10.47 -17.31 18.47
N ASP A 74 9.53 -16.86 17.63
CA ASP A 74 9.45 -17.21 16.21
C ASP A 74 9.28 -16.00 15.29
N LEU A 75 9.33 -16.23 13.98
CA LEU A 75 9.04 -15.21 12.97
C LEU A 75 7.61 -14.66 13.11
N CYS A 76 7.45 -13.36 12.90
CA CYS A 76 6.14 -12.71 12.99
C CYS A 76 5.25 -13.10 11.81
N VAL A 77 4.00 -13.49 12.09
CA VAL A 77 2.98 -13.84 11.08
C VAL A 77 2.11 -12.64 10.63
N ALA A 78 2.49 -11.41 11.01
CA ALA A 78 1.82 -10.16 10.66
C ALA A 78 0.31 -10.17 11.00
N ALA A 79 -0.55 -9.68 10.09
CA ALA A 79 -1.99 -9.51 10.29
C ALA A 79 -2.77 -10.77 10.72
N LYS A 80 -2.20 -11.97 10.53
CA LYS A 80 -2.83 -13.24 10.96
C LYS A 80 -2.74 -13.48 12.47
N CYS A 81 -1.96 -12.68 13.21
CA CYS A 81 -1.80 -12.85 14.65
C CYS A 81 -3.00 -12.25 15.41
N ASN A 82 -3.58 -13.02 16.34
CA ASN A 82 -4.69 -12.57 17.20
C ASN A 82 -4.32 -11.38 18.11
N TYR A 83 -3.02 -11.21 18.39
CA TYR A 83 -2.50 -10.12 19.23
C TYR A 83 -1.98 -8.93 18.40
N ALA A 84 -2.14 -8.97 17.08
CA ALA A 84 -1.78 -7.86 16.21
C ALA A 84 -2.87 -6.79 16.23
N PHE A 85 -2.45 -5.52 16.25
CA PHE A 85 -3.36 -4.40 16.09
C PHE A 85 -2.64 -3.23 15.41
N CYS A 86 -3.43 -2.36 14.78
CA CYS A 86 -2.94 -1.11 14.24
C CYS A 86 -3.11 -0.02 15.30
N GLU A 87 -2.05 0.76 15.55
CA GLU A 87 -2.08 1.92 16.45
C GLU A 87 -3.13 2.96 16.01
N ARG A 88 -3.36 3.08 14.69
CA ARG A 88 -4.41 3.92 14.09
C ARG A 88 -5.78 3.25 13.99
N ARG A 89 -5.95 2.06 14.58
CA ARG A 89 -7.22 1.27 14.58
C ARG A 89 -7.75 0.96 13.17
N ALA A 90 -6.85 0.67 12.24
CA ALA A 90 -7.19 0.40 10.85
C ALA A 90 -6.87 -1.03 10.38
N LEU A 91 -6.47 -1.92 11.29
CA LEU A 91 -6.34 -3.34 10.96
C LEU A 91 -7.74 -3.96 10.99
N LEU A 92 -8.20 -4.47 9.86
CA LEU A 92 -9.49 -5.13 9.75
C LEU A 92 -9.37 -6.64 10.10
N PRO A 93 -10.47 -7.31 10.47
CA PRO A 93 -10.46 -8.74 10.84
C PRO A 93 -10.05 -9.68 9.70
N ASP A 94 -10.20 -9.25 8.45
CA ASP A 94 -9.70 -9.96 7.26
C ASP A 94 -8.18 -9.83 7.08
N GLY A 95 -7.53 -9.00 7.91
CA GLY A 95 -6.10 -8.68 7.85
C GLY A 95 -5.76 -7.54 6.90
N SER A 96 -6.76 -6.89 6.29
CA SER A 96 -6.56 -5.76 5.37
C SER A 96 -6.39 -4.43 6.11
N CYS A 97 -5.77 -3.46 5.44
CA CYS A 97 -5.53 -2.12 5.97
C CYS A 97 -6.65 -1.14 5.58
N GLY A 98 -7.46 -0.71 6.54
CA GLY A 98 -8.51 0.29 6.32
C GLY A 98 -8.00 1.71 6.02
N LEU A 99 -6.72 2.02 6.26
CA LEU A 99 -6.13 3.29 5.83
C LEU A 99 -5.98 3.33 4.31
N GLU A 100 -5.52 2.23 3.73
CA GLU A 100 -5.33 2.14 2.30
C GLU A 100 -6.66 2.05 1.56
N GLU A 101 -7.66 1.36 2.12
CA GLU A 101 -9.01 1.37 1.55
C GLU A 101 -9.57 2.79 1.44
N ARG A 102 -9.39 3.60 2.50
CA ARG A 102 -9.80 5.01 2.50
C ARG A 102 -9.01 5.84 1.49
N GLU A 103 -7.72 5.57 1.33
CA GLU A 103 -6.86 6.29 0.39
C GLU A 103 -7.19 5.93 -1.06
N TYR A 104 -7.46 4.66 -1.36
CA TYR A 104 -7.91 4.19 -2.67
C TYR A 104 -9.23 4.86 -3.07
N GLN A 105 -10.21 4.93 -2.17
CA GLN A 105 -11.47 5.64 -2.43
C GLN A 105 -11.29 7.15 -2.68
N ARG A 106 -10.20 7.73 -2.17
CA ARG A 106 -9.85 9.14 -2.32
C ARG A 106 -8.95 9.41 -3.51
N GLN A 107 -8.45 8.39 -4.21
CA GLN A 107 -7.55 8.65 -5.33
C GLN A 107 -8.25 9.52 -6.37
N PRO A 108 -7.69 10.72 -6.66
CA PRO A 108 -8.22 11.57 -7.70
C PRO A 108 -8.17 10.81 -9.03
N ARG A 109 -9.18 11.01 -9.86
CA ARG A 109 -9.18 10.44 -11.22
C ARG A 109 -8.01 11.04 -11.99
N SER A 110 -7.62 10.39 -13.09
CA SER A 110 -6.63 10.97 -14.01
C SER A 110 -7.05 12.40 -14.39
N ILE A 111 -6.08 13.31 -14.46
CA ILE A 111 -6.26 14.72 -14.86
C ILE A 111 -7.02 14.80 -16.19
N GLU A 112 -6.72 13.90 -17.13
CA GLU A 112 -7.40 13.83 -18.43
C GLU A 112 -8.89 13.49 -18.30
N GLU A 113 -9.23 12.57 -17.39
CA GLU A 113 -10.61 12.15 -17.18
C GLU A 113 -11.43 13.23 -16.47
N GLU A 114 -10.82 13.95 -15.54
CA GLU A 114 -11.42 15.09 -14.85
C GLU A 114 -11.69 16.25 -15.81
N ALA A 115 -10.69 16.63 -16.63
CA ALA A 115 -10.83 17.69 -17.64
C ALA A 115 -11.95 17.39 -18.66
N ARG A 116 -12.04 16.16 -19.17
CA ARG A 116 -13.11 15.74 -20.09
C ARG A 116 -14.51 15.89 -19.47
N ARG A 117 -14.64 15.61 -18.17
CA ARG A 117 -15.92 15.72 -17.46
C ARG A 117 -16.32 17.17 -17.25
N GLU A 118 -15.38 18.02 -16.88
CA GLU A 118 -15.61 19.46 -16.74
C GLU A 118 -15.99 20.09 -18.09
N GLU A 119 -15.33 19.71 -19.17
CA GLU A 119 -15.67 20.19 -20.52
C GLU A 119 -17.10 19.79 -20.91
N MET A 120 -17.53 18.56 -20.62
CA MET A 120 -18.93 18.12 -20.83
C MET A 120 -19.91 18.89 -19.94
N ALA A 121 -19.56 19.15 -18.68
CA ALA A 121 -20.39 19.93 -17.77
C ALA A 121 -20.55 21.38 -18.25
N LEU A 122 -19.48 22.00 -18.74
CA LEU A 122 -19.50 23.34 -19.31
C LEU A 122 -20.35 23.39 -20.59
N LYS A 123 -20.17 22.44 -21.52
CA LYS A 123 -20.97 22.35 -22.75
C LYS A 123 -22.46 22.21 -22.45
N THR A 124 -22.82 21.36 -21.48
CA THR A 124 -24.23 21.16 -21.10
C THR A 124 -24.81 22.37 -20.38
N ALA A 125 -24.04 23.05 -19.53
CA ALA A 125 -24.46 24.31 -18.89
C ALA A 125 -24.65 25.42 -19.93
N GLN A 126 -23.72 25.56 -20.89
CA GLN A 126 -23.80 26.53 -21.97
C GLN A 126 -25.03 26.30 -22.85
N MET A 127 -25.32 25.04 -23.23
CA MET A 127 -26.55 24.72 -23.98
C MET A 127 -27.83 25.06 -23.21
N LYS A 128 -27.87 24.83 -21.89
CA LYS A 128 -29.03 25.18 -21.05
C LYS A 128 -29.21 26.69 -20.95
N LEU A 129 -28.12 27.45 -20.83
CA LEU A 129 -28.16 28.92 -20.85
C LEU A 129 -28.63 29.43 -22.21
N LEU A 130 -28.12 28.85 -23.30
CA LEU A 130 -28.52 29.23 -24.65
C LEU A 130 -30.03 29.12 -24.88
N LYS A 131 -30.61 27.99 -24.44
CA LYS A 131 -32.05 27.75 -24.51
C LYS A 131 -32.86 28.74 -23.66
N LYS A 132 -32.27 29.28 -22.59
CA LYS A 132 -32.95 30.21 -21.66
C LYS A 132 -32.83 31.68 -22.05
N THR A 133 -31.67 32.11 -22.54
CA THR A 133 -31.36 33.55 -22.74
C THR A 133 -31.11 33.92 -24.20
N GLY A 134 -31.01 32.95 -25.12
CA GLY A 134 -30.84 33.20 -26.56
C GLY A 134 -29.52 33.88 -26.96
N LYS A 135 -28.58 34.09 -26.03
CA LYS A 135 -27.30 34.75 -26.28
C LYS A 135 -26.17 33.73 -26.23
N PHE A 136 -25.49 33.52 -27.37
CA PHE A 136 -24.20 32.84 -27.42
C PHE A 136 -23.13 33.84 -26.95
N PHE A 137 -22.38 33.50 -25.91
CA PHE A 137 -21.14 34.22 -25.60
C PHE A 137 -20.07 33.65 -26.52
N VAL A 138 -19.75 34.40 -27.58
CA VAL A 138 -18.55 34.19 -28.39
C VAL A 138 -17.50 35.10 -27.75
N GLU A 139 -16.39 34.51 -27.32
CA GLU A 139 -15.20 35.25 -26.91
C GLU A 139 -14.50 35.81 -28.15
#